data_AF-A0A3D5SLY5-F1
#
_entry.id   AF-A0A3D5SLY5-F1
#
_cell.length_a   1.000
_cell.length_b   1.000
_cell.length_c   1.000
_cell.angle_alpha   90.00
_cell.angle_beta   90.00
_cell.angle_gamma   90.00
#
_symmetry.space_group_name_H-M   'P 1'
#
loop_
_entity.id
_entity.type
_entity.pdbx_description
1 polymer ?
#
loop_
_entity_poly.entity_id
_entity_poly.type
_entity_poly.pdbx_seq_one_letter_code
_entity_poly.pdbx_strand_id
1 'polypeptide(L)' 'MSGEAIVLTHAKGGTSTVTIGDVMQSNGVIHVVDTVLML' A
#
# COMPACT_ATOMS: atom_id res chain seq x y z
N MET A 1 6.74 18.42 1.65
CA MET A 1 5.56 17.58 1.36
C MET A 1 5.39 16.66 2.55
N SER A 2 4.43 16.92 3.44
CA SER A 2 4.06 15.95 4.48
C SER A 2 2.77 15.32 3.99
N GLY A 3 2.89 14.27 3.18
CA GLY A 3 1.74 13.49 2.74
C GLY A 3 1.25 12.63 3.89
N GLU A 4 -0.06 12.63 4.12
CA GLU A 4 -0.71 11.68 5.02
C GLU A 4 -0.41 10.25 4.53
N ALA A 5 -0.02 9.37 5.45
CA ALA A 5 0.31 7.99 5.10
C ALA A 5 -0.97 7.26 4.66
N ILE A 6 -0.91 6.60 3.50
CA ILE A 6 -2.03 5.79 3.00
C ILE A 6 -2.04 4.46 3.76
N VAL A 7 -3.14 4.19 4.46
CA VAL A 7 -3.37 2.95 5.21
C VAL A 7 -4.52 2.18 4.59
N LEU A 8 -4.30 0.89 4.35
CA LEU A 8 -5.26 -0.06 3.81
C LEU A 8 -5.75 -0.96 4.95
N THR A 9 -7.06 -1.16 5.07
CA THR A 9 -7.65 -2.11 6.01
C THR A 9 -8.14 -3.35 5.26
N HIS A 10 -7.71 -4.54 5.67
CA HIS A 10 -8.11 -5.80 5.04
C HIS A 10 -9.33 -6.44 5.70
N ALA A 11 -10.01 -7.36 4.99
CA ALA A 11 -11.27 -7.97 5.45
C ALA A 11 -11.14 -8.72 6.79
N LYS A 12 -9.97 -9.33 7.04
CA LYS A 12 -9.62 -9.97 8.32
C LYS A 12 -9.30 -9.01 9.48
N GLY A 13 -9.44 -7.69 9.28
CA GLY A 13 -9.37 -6.68 10.35
C GLY A 13 -7.99 -6.12 10.69
N GLY A 14 -6.97 -6.36 9.87
CA GLY A 14 -5.64 -5.77 10.04
C GLY A 14 -5.35 -4.71 8.99
N THR A 15 -4.20 -4.05 9.13
CA THR A 15 -3.87 -2.83 8.39
C THR A 15 -2.50 -2.91 7.75
N SER A 16 -2.36 -2.30 6.57
CA SER A 16 -1.12 -2.21 5.81
C SER A 16 -0.84 -0.77 5.42
N THR A 17 0.39 -0.30 5.62
CA THR A 17 0.79 1.06 5.28
C THR A 17 1.62 1.07 4.00
N VAL A 18 1.33 2.00 3.09
CA VAL A 18 2.15 2.21 1.90
C VAL A 18 3.50 2.80 2.32
N THR A 19 4.58 2.09 2.01
CA THR A 19 5.96 2.52 2.33
C THR A 19 6.66 3.14 1.12
N ILE A 20 6.29 2.73 -0.09
CA ILE A 20 6.79 3.29 -1.36
C ILE A 20 5.61 3.42 -2.32
N GLY A 21 5.28 4.65 -2.70
CA GLY A 21 4.27 4.91 -3.74
C GLY A 21 4.87 4.90 -5.14
N ASP A 22 3.99 4.77 -6.14
CA ASP A 22 4.25 5.11 -7.53
C ASP A 22 5.45 4.44 -8.21
N VAL A 23 5.65 3.14 -7.95
CA VAL A 23 6.62 2.34 -8.69
C VAL A 23 6.07 2.06 -10.09
N MET A 24 6.59 2.78 -11.09
CA MET A 24 6.13 2.67 -12.48
C MET A 24 6.49 1.33 -13.11
N GLN A 25 5.54 0.72 -13.81
CA GLN A 25 5.68 -0.50 -14.59
C GLN A 25 5.16 -0.25 -16.01
N SER A 26 5.54 -1.09 -16.97
CA SER A 26 5.05 -0.97 -18.35
C SER A 26 3.53 -1.17 -18.49
N ASN A 27 2.90 -1.76 -17.48
CA ASN A 27 1.48 -2.14 -17.47
C ASN A 27 0.69 -1.50 -16.31
N GLY A 28 1.25 -0.51 -15.60
CA GLY A 28 0.55 0.14 -14.50
C GLY A 28 1.50 0.69 -13.44
N VAL A 29 0.99 0.77 -12.21
CA VAL A 29 1.74 1.29 -11.06
C VAL A 29 1.65 0.33 -9.89
N ILE A 30 2.72 0.22 -9.12
CA ILE A 30 2.79 -0.58 -7.89
C ILE A 30 2.95 0.36 -6.70
N HIS A 31 2.22 0.06 -5.62
CA HIS A 31 2.41 0.65 -4.30
C HIS A 31 2.90 -0.45 -3.36
N VAL A 32 4.06 -0.26 -2.76
CA VAL A 32 4.67 -1.21 -1.83
C VAL A 32 4.09 -1.00 -0.44
N VAL A 33 3.74 -2.09 0.23
CA VAL A 33 3.19 -2.09 1.59
C VAL A 33 4.06 -2.92 2.54
N ASP A 34 3.98 -2.63 3.83
CA ASP A 34 4.76 -3.28 4.89
C ASP A 34 4.25 -4.65 5.34
N THR A 35 3.01 -5.01 4.98
CA THR A 35 2.33 -6.22 5.46
C THR A 35 1.60 -6.93 4.33
N VAL A 36 1.48 -8.25 4.46
CA VAL A 36 0.78 -9.10 3.48
C VAL A 36 -0.72 -8.90 3.64
N LEU A 37 -1.41 -8.58 2.54
CA LEU A 37 -2.86 -8.51 2.49
C LEU A 37 -3.46 -9.91 2.60
N MET A 38 -4.22 -10.15 3.67
CA MET A 38 -4.90 -11.42 3.91
C MET A 38 -6.39 -11.27 3.61
N LEU A 39 -6.89 -12.12 2.71
CA LEU A 39 -8.30 -12.23 2.33
C LEU A 39 -9.08 -13.08 3.34
#